data_AF-A0A142L375-F1
#
_entry.id   AF-A0A142L375-F1
#
_cell.length_a   1.000
_cell.length_b   1.000
_cell.length_c   1.000
_cell.angle_alpha   90.00
_cell.angle_beta   90.00
_cell.angle_gamma   90.00
#
_symmetry.space_group_name_H-M   'P 1'
#
loop_
_entity.id
_entity.type
_entity.pdbx_description
1 polymer ?
#
loop_
_entity_poly.entity_id
_entity_poly.type
_entity_poly.pdbx_seq_one_letter_code
_entity_poly.pdbx_strand_id
1 'polypeptide(L)'
;MKYLLSLLIFCNTIASTTHAQSFRDYDKIKSYISVGGGINSNTGLVGVQFEQKLNDPFAVYAGAGLGTWGYKLSAGMRYYLTGAIGSAFGFGFAQATGLNGLTGKLEVIESGQTIEKEITYDLKPINLIHLSWLRYWPMGKRNRFNIEFGYSLPLSRAENNYELPANLEPSKTSKSVLQFIQPGGITISISFNFGLAERNMAKN
;
A
#
# COMPACT_ATOMS: atom_id res chain seq x y z
N MET A 1 -47.06 -13.34 13.15
CA MET A 1 -45.78 -13.24 13.89
C MET A 1 -44.90 -14.50 13.77
N LYS A 2 -45.43 -15.72 13.92
CA LYS A 2 -44.65 -16.98 13.78
C LYS A 2 -43.96 -17.17 12.42
N TYR A 3 -44.61 -16.79 11.31
CA TYR A 3 -44.07 -16.92 9.95
C TYR A 3 -42.96 -15.91 9.60
N LEU A 4 -42.91 -14.77 10.30
CA LEU A 4 -41.88 -13.75 10.07
C LEU A 4 -40.53 -14.19 10.66
N LEU A 5 -40.58 -14.85 11.82
CA LEU A 5 -39.39 -15.38 12.50
C LEU A 5 -38.80 -16.57 11.73
N SER A 6 -39.62 -17.46 11.19
CA SER A 6 -39.14 -18.58 10.35
C SER A 6 -38.54 -18.09 9.03
N LEU A 7 -39.10 -17.04 8.42
CA LEU A 7 -38.55 -16.44 7.19
C LEU A 7 -37.19 -15.76 7.46
N LEU A 8 -37.05 -15.06 8.58
CA LEU A 8 -35.78 -14.44 8.98
C LEU A 8 -34.69 -15.49 9.25
N ILE A 9 -35.02 -16.60 9.93
CA ILE A 9 -34.07 -17.69 10.18
C ILE A 9 -33.66 -18.37 8.87
N PHE A 10 -34.59 -18.56 7.94
CA PHE A 10 -34.30 -19.15 6.62
C PHE A 10 -33.44 -18.23 5.73
N CYS A 11 -33.69 -16.92 5.73
CA CYS A 11 -32.82 -15.97 5.01
C CYS A 11 -31.39 -15.93 5.57
N ASN A 12 -31.22 -15.99 6.89
CA ASN A 12 -29.89 -16.00 7.51
C ASN A 12 -29.09 -17.26 7.17
N THR A 13 -29.74 -18.42 7.05
CA THR A 13 -29.08 -19.69 6.69
C THR A 13 -28.64 -19.74 5.23
N ILE A 14 -29.43 -19.20 4.30
CA ILE A 14 -29.04 -19.08 2.87
C ILE A 14 -27.91 -18.08 2.68
N ALA A 15 -27.95 -16.93 3.37
CA ALA A 15 -26.87 -15.94 3.31
C ALA A 15 -25.55 -16.50 3.85
N SER A 16 -25.61 -17.25 4.96
CA SER A 16 -24.43 -17.85 5.60
C SER A 16 -23.79 -18.94 4.74
N THR A 17 -24.58 -19.80 4.09
CA THR A 17 -24.09 -20.86 3.19
C THR A 17 -23.48 -20.29 1.91
N THR A 18 -24.12 -19.28 1.32
CA THR A 18 -23.57 -18.56 0.16
C THR A 18 -22.26 -17.86 0.50
N HIS A 19 -22.16 -17.28 1.71
CA HIS A 19 -20.93 -16.66 2.18
C HIS A 19 -19.82 -17.71 2.40
N ALA A 20 -20.11 -18.82 3.06
CA ALA A 20 -19.13 -19.89 3.29
C ALA A 20 -18.59 -20.51 1.98
N GLN A 21 -19.44 -20.62 0.95
CA GLN A 21 -19.03 -21.14 -0.34
C GLN A 21 -18.13 -20.16 -1.11
N SER A 22 -18.38 -18.85 -1.00
CA SER A 22 -17.49 -17.85 -1.60
C SER A 22 -16.10 -17.83 -0.96
N PHE A 23 -15.97 -18.04 0.36
CA PHE A 23 -14.65 -18.22 0.98
C PHE A 23 -13.85 -19.37 0.36
N ARG A 24 -14.49 -20.54 0.18
CA ARG A 24 -13.82 -21.74 -0.37
C ARG A 24 -13.33 -21.57 -1.81
N ASP A 25 -14.04 -20.80 -2.63
CA ASP A 25 -13.63 -20.60 -4.02
C ASP A 25 -12.45 -19.63 -4.14
N TYR A 26 -12.33 -18.67 -3.24
CA TYR A 26 -11.21 -17.73 -3.21
C TYR A 26 -9.93 -18.37 -2.66
N ASP A 27 -10.05 -19.34 -1.74
CA ASP A 27 -8.88 -20.05 -1.23
C ASP A 27 -8.16 -20.89 -2.30
N LYS A 28 -8.86 -21.27 -3.36
CA LYS A 28 -8.26 -21.95 -4.53
C LYS A 28 -7.41 -21.01 -5.39
N ILE A 29 -7.60 -19.70 -5.28
CA ILE A 29 -6.87 -18.70 -6.07
C ILE A 29 -5.57 -18.39 -5.35
N LYS A 30 -4.46 -18.77 -5.94
CA LYS A 30 -3.14 -18.57 -5.34
C LYS A 30 -2.47 -17.28 -5.78
N SER A 31 -2.85 -16.70 -6.91
CA SER A 31 -2.13 -15.55 -7.46
C SER A 31 -3.09 -14.42 -7.78
N TYR A 32 -2.68 -13.20 -7.43
CA TYR A 32 -3.44 -11.98 -7.71
C TYR A 32 -2.56 -10.93 -8.36
N ILE A 33 -3.12 -10.19 -9.31
CA ILE A 33 -2.59 -8.90 -9.73
C ILE A 33 -3.50 -7.83 -9.16
N SER A 34 -2.92 -6.89 -8.44
CA SER A 34 -3.64 -5.82 -7.77
C SER A 34 -3.28 -4.48 -8.37
N VAL A 35 -4.28 -3.63 -8.50
CA VAL A 35 -4.11 -2.24 -8.92
C VAL A 35 -4.74 -1.36 -7.86
N GLY A 36 -4.02 -0.32 -7.45
CA GLY A 36 -4.49 0.59 -6.43
C GLY A 36 -3.38 1.47 -5.91
N GLY A 37 -3.62 2.08 -4.75
CA GLY A 37 -2.65 2.95 -4.12
C GLY A 37 -3.29 3.75 -2.99
N GLY A 38 -2.53 4.72 -2.49
CA GLY A 38 -2.97 5.58 -1.41
C GLY A 38 -1.80 6.28 -0.72
N ILE A 39 -2.07 6.85 0.44
CA ILE A 39 -1.08 7.58 1.23
C ILE A 39 -0.13 6.58 1.86
N ASN A 40 1.17 6.75 1.59
CA ASN A 40 2.25 5.88 2.08
C ASN A 40 2.07 4.38 1.80
N SER A 41 1.23 4.00 0.82
CA SER A 41 1.03 2.59 0.47
C SER A 41 2.34 1.96 -0.01
N ASN A 42 2.42 0.63 0.01
CA ASN A 42 3.60 -0.09 -0.45
C ASN A 42 3.90 0.11 -1.95
N THR A 43 2.93 0.53 -2.76
CA THR A 43 3.10 0.89 -4.19
C THR A 43 3.02 2.39 -4.47
N GLY A 44 2.83 3.23 -3.44
CA GLY A 44 2.70 4.68 -3.59
C GLY A 44 1.26 5.17 -3.82
N LEU A 45 1.09 6.31 -4.46
CA LEU A 45 -0.20 6.90 -4.79
C LEU A 45 -0.99 6.02 -5.77
N VAL A 46 -0.29 5.39 -6.71
CA VAL A 46 -0.85 4.43 -7.67
C VAL A 46 0.21 3.42 -8.05
N GLY A 47 -0.17 2.17 -8.22
CA GLY A 47 0.72 1.13 -8.70
C GLY A 47 0.05 -0.22 -8.91
N VAL A 48 0.90 -1.19 -9.23
CA VAL A 48 0.55 -2.58 -9.44
C VAL A 48 1.28 -3.47 -8.45
N GLN A 49 0.64 -4.55 -8.05
CA GLN A 49 1.22 -5.52 -7.13
C GLN A 49 0.87 -6.92 -7.59
N PHE A 50 1.84 -7.81 -7.55
CA PHE A 50 1.64 -9.23 -7.69
C PHE A 50 1.68 -9.88 -6.31
N GLU A 51 0.69 -10.70 -6.00
CA GLU A 51 0.66 -11.54 -4.80
C GLU A 51 0.61 -13.01 -5.19
N GLN A 52 1.38 -13.82 -4.46
CA GLN A 52 1.37 -15.28 -4.53
C GLN A 52 1.17 -15.88 -3.14
N LYS A 53 0.06 -16.57 -2.91
CA LYS A 53 -0.15 -17.45 -1.76
C LYS A 53 0.85 -18.61 -1.86
N LEU A 54 1.59 -18.83 -0.78
CA LEU A 54 2.56 -19.93 -0.67
C LEU A 54 1.88 -21.16 -0.06
N ASN A 55 1.25 -20.96 1.08
CA ASN A 55 0.47 -21.91 1.85
C ASN A 55 -0.55 -21.09 2.65
N ASP A 56 -1.68 -21.67 3.04
CA ASP A 56 -2.53 -20.95 4.01
C ASP A 56 -1.86 -21.02 5.39
N PRO A 57 -1.67 -19.89 6.10
CA PRO A 57 -2.22 -18.54 5.87
C PRO A 57 -1.26 -17.49 5.22
N PHE A 58 -0.14 -17.89 4.66
CA PHE A 58 0.91 -16.97 4.15
C PHE A 58 0.86 -16.69 2.64
N ALA A 59 1.09 -15.44 2.28
CA ALA A 59 1.37 -15.02 0.91
C ALA A 59 2.60 -14.12 0.87
N VAL A 60 3.24 -14.06 -0.29
CA VAL A 60 4.27 -13.07 -0.61
C VAL A 60 3.75 -12.13 -1.68
N TYR A 61 4.25 -10.90 -1.68
CA TYR A 61 3.91 -9.94 -2.71
C TYR A 61 5.13 -9.16 -3.16
N ALA A 62 5.06 -8.65 -4.39
CA ALA A 62 5.97 -7.66 -4.95
C ALA A 62 5.15 -6.58 -5.65
N GLY A 63 5.56 -5.33 -5.56
CA GLY A 63 4.82 -4.21 -6.13
C GLY A 63 5.72 -3.14 -6.71
N ALA A 64 5.17 -2.39 -7.65
CA ALA A 64 5.80 -1.24 -8.27
C ALA A 64 4.77 -0.14 -8.51
N GLY A 65 5.17 1.12 -8.35
CA GLY A 65 4.27 2.24 -8.61
C GLY A 65 4.93 3.60 -8.47
N LEU A 66 4.09 4.63 -8.38
CA LEU A 66 4.44 6.04 -8.31
C LEU A 66 4.01 6.60 -6.96
N GLY A 67 4.93 7.25 -6.26
CA GLY A 67 4.67 7.97 -5.01
C GLY A 67 5.01 9.45 -5.12
N THR A 68 4.89 10.16 -4.00
CA THR A 68 5.33 11.58 -3.88
C THR A 68 6.84 11.75 -3.98
N TRP A 69 7.60 10.65 -3.95
CA TRP A 69 9.06 10.62 -3.86
C TRP A 69 9.68 9.76 -4.98
N GLY A 70 9.08 9.85 -6.17
CA GLY A 70 9.48 9.10 -7.36
C GLY A 70 8.85 7.72 -7.47
N TYR A 71 9.55 6.83 -8.16
CA TYR A 71 9.12 5.45 -8.33
C TYR A 71 9.30 4.68 -7.03
N LYS A 72 8.41 3.72 -6.78
CA LYS A 72 8.45 2.88 -5.59
C LYS A 72 8.45 1.41 -5.98
N LEU A 73 9.38 0.65 -5.43
CA LEU A 73 9.44 -0.81 -5.53
C LEU A 73 9.24 -1.40 -4.14
N SER A 74 8.46 -2.46 -4.02
CA SER A 74 8.22 -3.13 -2.74
C SER A 74 8.15 -4.64 -2.86
N ALA A 75 8.44 -5.30 -1.74
CA ALA A 75 8.24 -6.73 -1.56
C ALA A 75 7.88 -7.01 -0.11
N GLY A 76 7.14 -8.08 0.14
CA GLY A 76 6.75 -8.43 1.50
C GLY A 76 5.94 -9.70 1.60
N MET A 77 5.34 -9.88 2.76
CA MET A 77 4.50 -11.01 3.11
C MET A 77 3.19 -10.57 3.74
N ARG A 78 2.19 -11.44 3.65
CA ARG A 78 0.89 -11.29 4.28
C ARG A 78 0.53 -12.55 5.05
N TYR A 79 -0.10 -12.36 6.19
CA TYR A 79 -0.67 -13.39 7.04
C TYR A 79 -2.18 -13.21 7.09
N TYR A 80 -2.93 -14.16 6.54
CA TYR A 80 -4.38 -14.12 6.45
C TYR A 80 -5.06 -14.78 7.66
N LEU A 81 -5.98 -14.07 8.30
CA LEU A 81 -6.71 -14.59 9.47
C LEU A 81 -7.84 -15.55 9.08
N THR A 82 -8.44 -15.36 7.90
CA THR A 82 -9.67 -16.06 7.48
C THR A 82 -9.64 -16.49 6.01
N GLY A 83 -8.51 -17.05 5.56
CA GLY A 83 -8.31 -17.43 4.15
C GLY A 83 -8.11 -16.21 3.24
N ALA A 84 -8.31 -16.36 1.93
CA ALA A 84 -8.04 -15.33 0.91
C ALA A 84 -8.97 -14.08 0.99
N ILE A 85 -10.00 -14.11 1.82
CA ILE A 85 -10.95 -13.02 2.08
C ILE A 85 -10.93 -12.68 3.59
N GLY A 86 -11.35 -11.47 3.95
CA GLY A 86 -11.43 -11.04 5.34
C GLY A 86 -10.16 -10.31 5.75
N SER A 87 -9.65 -10.57 6.95
CA SER A 87 -8.58 -9.74 7.52
C SER A 87 -7.20 -10.36 7.31
N ALA A 88 -6.19 -9.53 7.05
CA ALA A 88 -4.80 -9.95 6.96
C ALA A 88 -3.86 -8.93 7.59
N PHE A 89 -2.67 -9.39 8.01
CA PHE A 89 -1.57 -8.53 8.41
C PHE A 89 -0.47 -8.55 7.34
N GLY A 90 0.07 -7.38 7.00
CA GLY A 90 1.15 -7.21 6.05
C GLY A 90 2.44 -6.78 6.73
N PHE A 91 3.55 -7.36 6.30
CA PHE A 91 4.90 -6.87 6.59
C PHE A 91 5.64 -6.74 5.26
N GLY A 92 6.34 -5.64 5.03
CA GLY A 92 7.07 -5.44 3.78
C GLY A 92 8.22 -4.47 3.87
N PHE A 93 9.03 -4.50 2.82
CA PHE A 93 10.09 -3.55 2.56
C PHE A 93 9.76 -2.80 1.26
N ALA A 94 10.05 -1.51 1.22
CA ALA A 94 9.93 -0.74 0.00
C ALA A 94 11.09 0.24 -0.16
N GLN A 95 11.39 0.58 -1.40
CA GLN A 95 12.34 1.62 -1.76
C GLN A 95 11.63 2.65 -2.64
N ALA A 96 11.67 3.91 -2.23
CA ALA A 96 11.32 5.05 -3.07
C ALA A 96 12.61 5.62 -3.68
N THR A 97 12.63 5.84 -5.00
CA THR A 97 13.84 6.21 -5.74
C THR A 97 14.32 7.63 -5.47
N GLY A 98 13.45 8.51 -4.96
CA GLY A 98 13.73 9.95 -4.98
C GLY A 98 13.50 10.55 -6.37
N LEU A 99 13.80 11.85 -6.46
CA LEU A 99 13.61 12.69 -7.64
C LEU A 99 14.74 13.71 -7.67
N ASN A 100 15.38 13.88 -8.83
CA ASN A 100 16.47 14.84 -9.00
C ASN A 100 15.99 16.06 -9.79
N GLY A 101 16.59 17.22 -9.54
CA GLY A 101 16.34 18.45 -10.28
C GLY A 101 14.94 19.02 -10.08
N LEU A 102 14.34 18.84 -8.89
CA LEU A 102 13.04 19.43 -8.60
C LEU A 102 13.20 20.92 -8.36
N THR A 103 12.55 21.74 -9.18
CA THR A 103 12.49 23.18 -8.98
C THR A 103 11.22 23.52 -8.21
N GLY A 104 11.35 24.26 -7.11
CA GLY A 104 10.22 24.72 -6.32
C GLY A 104 10.55 25.96 -5.50
N LYS A 105 9.52 26.70 -5.12
CA LYS A 105 9.65 27.83 -4.20
C LYS A 105 9.74 27.30 -2.78
N LEU A 106 10.86 27.59 -2.11
CA LEU A 106 11.09 27.23 -0.72
C LEU A 106 11.56 28.47 0.04
N GLU A 107 11.11 28.58 1.28
CA GLU A 107 11.69 29.54 2.22
C GLU A 107 13.07 29.03 2.65
N VAL A 108 14.10 29.85 2.44
CA VAL A 108 15.49 29.57 2.82
C VAL A 108 16.03 30.69 3.70
N ILE A 109 17.03 30.36 4.52
CA ILE A 109 17.78 31.32 5.33
C ILE A 109 19.04 31.70 4.56
N GLU A 110 19.11 32.95 4.11
CA GLU A 110 20.27 33.52 3.43
C GLU A 110 20.72 34.76 4.22
N SER A 111 21.97 34.78 4.68
CA SER A 111 22.53 35.88 5.51
C SER A 111 21.69 36.24 6.75
N GLY A 112 21.02 35.25 7.37
CA GLY A 112 20.20 35.43 8.57
C GLY A 112 18.78 35.96 8.32
N GLN A 113 18.36 36.11 7.06
CA GLN A 113 16.99 36.48 6.70
C GLN A 113 16.26 35.32 6.01
N THR A 114 14.97 35.17 6.31
CA THR A 114 14.09 34.22 5.61
C THR A 114 13.59 34.86 4.33
N ILE A 115 13.93 34.25 3.18
CA ILE A 115 13.47 34.68 1.87
C ILE A 115 12.83 33.51 1.13
N GLU A 116 11.80 33.77 0.33
CA GLU A 116 11.25 32.79 -0.59
C GLU A 116 12.09 32.82 -1.88
N LYS A 117 12.66 31.68 -2.26
CA LYS A 117 13.51 31.55 -3.43
C LYS A 117 13.10 30.32 -4.21
N GLU A 118 13.11 30.44 -5.54
CA GLU A 118 13.02 29.27 -6.40
C GLU A 118 14.37 28.56 -6.38
N ILE A 119 14.37 27.33 -5.86
CA ILE A 119 15.58 26.53 -5.71
C ILE A 119 15.37 25.18 -6.38
N THR A 120 16.43 24.68 -7.00
CA THR A 120 16.47 23.31 -7.52
C THR A 120 17.08 22.42 -6.45
N TYR A 121 16.37 21.36 -6.07
CA TYR A 121 16.76 20.44 -5.01
C TYR A 121 16.54 18.98 -5.43
N ASP A 122 17.26 18.10 -4.77
CA ASP A 122 17.18 16.66 -4.99
C ASP A 122 16.52 15.97 -3.80
N LEU A 123 15.63 15.02 -4.07
CA LEU A 123 15.07 14.10 -3.11
C LEU A 123 15.83 12.79 -3.20
N LYS A 124 16.46 12.37 -2.11
CA LYS A 124 17.28 11.15 -2.06
C LYS A 124 16.41 9.90 -1.95
N PRO A 125 16.91 8.74 -2.38
CA PRO A 125 16.22 7.47 -2.19
C PRO A 125 15.95 7.17 -0.72
N ILE A 126 14.80 6.57 -0.42
CA ILE A 126 14.38 6.20 0.95
C ILE A 126 13.95 4.75 0.98
N ASN A 127 14.49 3.99 1.93
CA ASN A 127 14.05 2.64 2.25
C ASN A 127 13.02 2.68 3.38
N LEU A 128 11.98 1.86 3.29
CA LEU A 128 10.86 1.82 4.24
C LEU A 128 10.56 0.39 4.69
N ILE A 129 10.19 0.25 5.95
CA ILE A 129 9.51 -0.93 6.47
C ILE A 129 8.01 -0.62 6.57
N HIS A 130 7.18 -1.51 6.05
CA HIS A 130 5.73 -1.41 6.05
C HIS A 130 5.13 -2.43 7.01
N LEU A 131 4.24 -1.96 7.88
CA LEU A 131 3.39 -2.79 8.73
C LEU A 131 1.94 -2.39 8.47
N SER A 132 1.08 -3.36 8.16
CA SER A 132 -0.31 -3.05 7.83
C SER A 132 -1.30 -4.11 8.23
N TRP A 133 -2.55 -3.68 8.35
CA TRP A 133 -3.74 -4.48 8.45
C TRP A 133 -4.60 -4.24 7.22
N LEU A 134 -5.09 -5.31 6.62
CA LEU A 134 -5.89 -5.28 5.40
C LEU A 134 -7.24 -5.94 5.66
N ARG A 135 -8.28 -5.38 5.04
CA ARG A 135 -9.60 -6.01 4.98
C ARG A 135 -9.98 -6.24 3.53
N TYR A 136 -10.16 -7.51 3.15
CA TYR A 136 -10.59 -7.96 1.84
C TYR A 136 -12.09 -8.25 1.82
N TRP A 137 -12.76 -7.78 0.78
CA TRP A 137 -14.14 -8.11 0.44
C TRP A 137 -14.19 -8.85 -0.90
N PRO A 138 -15.03 -9.89 -1.02
CA PRO A 138 -15.23 -10.57 -2.29
C PRO A 138 -15.88 -9.63 -3.30
N MET A 139 -15.46 -9.72 -4.56
CA MET A 139 -16.05 -9.00 -5.68
C MET A 139 -16.20 -9.95 -6.88
N GLY A 140 -17.35 -10.61 -6.95
CA GLY A 140 -17.60 -11.65 -7.94
C GLY A 140 -16.97 -12.99 -7.54
N LYS A 141 -16.47 -13.75 -8.52
CA LYS A 141 -15.98 -15.13 -8.31
C LYS A 141 -14.48 -15.23 -8.02
N ARG A 142 -13.69 -14.24 -8.45
CA ARG A 142 -12.22 -14.29 -8.42
C ARG A 142 -11.55 -13.01 -7.94
N ASN A 143 -12.27 -11.89 -7.98
CA ASN A 143 -11.68 -10.59 -7.70
C ASN A 143 -12.02 -10.19 -6.28
N ARG A 144 -11.13 -9.45 -5.62
CA ARG A 144 -11.39 -8.94 -4.28
C ARG A 144 -10.98 -7.48 -4.19
N PHE A 145 -11.75 -6.72 -3.46
CA PHE A 145 -11.42 -5.35 -3.10
C PHE A 145 -10.82 -5.33 -1.70
N ASN A 146 -9.88 -4.44 -1.42
CA ASN A 146 -9.42 -4.25 -0.05
C ASN A 146 -9.11 -2.80 0.28
N ILE A 147 -9.14 -2.55 1.58
CA ILE A 147 -8.62 -1.35 2.21
C ILE A 147 -7.48 -1.80 3.13
N GLU A 148 -6.41 -1.02 3.13
CA GLU A 148 -5.23 -1.20 3.97
C GLU A 148 -5.08 -0.01 4.91
N PHE A 149 -4.81 -0.32 6.18
CA PHE A 149 -4.41 0.65 7.19
C PHE A 149 -3.10 0.20 7.80
N GLY A 150 -2.16 1.11 8.02
CA GLY A 150 -0.86 0.71 8.55
C GLY A 150 0.05 1.87 8.90
N TYR A 151 1.32 1.55 9.03
CA TYR A 151 2.38 2.49 9.28
C TYR A 151 3.63 2.12 8.49
N SER A 152 4.28 3.14 7.94
CA SER A 152 5.49 3.04 7.14
C SER A 152 6.64 3.72 7.87
N LEU A 153 7.65 2.95 8.24
CA LEU A 153 8.83 3.42 8.97
C LEU A 153 9.95 3.69 7.96
N PRO A 154 10.34 4.96 7.72
CA PRO A 154 11.52 5.26 6.94
C PRO A 154 12.77 4.81 7.71
N LEU A 155 13.69 4.13 7.03
CA LEU A 155 14.96 3.65 7.62
C LEU A 155 16.05 4.72 7.63
N SER A 156 15.86 5.82 6.88
CA SER A 156 16.73 6.99 6.89
C SER A 156 16.14 8.12 7.72
N ARG A 157 17.02 8.95 8.29
CA ARG A 157 16.59 10.17 8.99
C ARG A 157 16.08 11.20 7.99
N ALA A 158 14.98 11.86 8.35
CA ALA A 158 14.30 12.81 7.47
C ALA A 158 15.19 13.94 6.96
N GLU A 159 16.09 14.42 7.82
CA GLU A 159 17.03 15.51 7.52
C GLU A 159 18.05 15.17 6.42
N ASN A 160 18.27 13.89 6.14
CA ASN A 160 19.24 13.43 5.14
C ASN A 160 18.59 13.04 3.81
N ASN A 161 17.27 13.23 3.66
CA ASN A 161 16.52 12.72 2.53
C ASN A 161 16.34 13.72 1.40
N TYR A 162 16.85 14.94 1.54
CA TYR A 162 16.88 15.93 0.47
C TYR A 162 18.22 16.68 0.47
N GLU A 163 18.55 17.29 -0.67
CA GLU A 163 19.77 18.07 -0.86
C GLU A 163 19.44 19.40 -1.53
N LEU A 164 19.87 20.49 -0.89
CA LEU A 164 19.76 21.85 -1.43
C LEU A 164 21.10 22.28 -2.02
N PRO A 165 21.13 23.29 -2.91
CA PRO A 165 22.37 23.90 -3.38
C PRO A 165 23.23 24.40 -2.21
N ALA A 166 24.56 24.35 -2.39
CA ALA A 166 25.51 24.74 -1.36
C ALA A 166 25.21 26.15 -0.79
N ASN A 167 25.34 26.28 0.54
CA ASN A 167 25.11 27.50 1.33
C ASN A 167 23.65 27.92 1.57
N LEU A 168 22.66 27.07 1.24
CA LEU A 168 21.26 27.32 1.55
C LEU A 168 20.76 26.38 2.65
N GLU A 169 20.22 26.96 3.72
CA GLU A 169 19.50 26.21 4.74
C GLU A 169 17.99 26.44 4.59
N PRO A 170 17.15 25.40 4.60
CA PRO A 170 15.71 25.59 4.54
C PRO A 170 15.18 26.16 5.85
N SER A 171 14.18 27.04 5.76
CA SER A 171 13.44 27.53 6.92
C SER A 171 12.76 26.36 7.67
N LYS A 172 12.34 26.60 8.92
CA LYS A 172 11.56 25.61 9.69
C LYS A 172 10.26 25.20 8.99
N THR A 173 9.64 26.13 8.27
CA THR A 173 8.43 25.88 7.48
C THR A 173 8.74 24.94 6.32
N SER A 174 9.76 25.27 5.51
CA SER A 174 10.20 24.43 4.39
C SER A 174 10.61 23.03 4.85
N LYS A 175 11.35 22.93 5.97
CA LYS A 175 11.70 21.65 6.59
C LYS A 175 10.45 20.83 6.94
N SER A 176 9.44 21.46 7.54
CA SER A 176 8.17 20.80 7.88
C SER A 176 7.42 20.31 6.65
N VAL A 177 7.38 21.10 5.57
CA VAL A 177 6.75 20.71 4.31
C VAL A 177 7.48 19.52 3.69
N LEU A 178 8.82 19.57 3.59
CA LEU A 178 9.64 18.48 3.05
C LEU A 178 9.50 17.20 3.89
N GLN A 179 9.42 17.32 5.22
CA GLN A 179 9.16 16.19 6.12
C GLN A 179 7.76 15.62 5.94
N PHE A 180 6.76 16.46 5.66
CA PHE A 180 5.37 16.03 5.46
C PHE A 180 5.18 15.25 4.15
N ILE A 181 5.83 15.69 3.06
CA ILE A 181 5.76 14.99 1.76
C ILE A 181 6.66 13.76 1.69
N GLN A 182 7.55 13.59 2.67
CA GLN A 182 8.44 12.45 2.76
C GLN A 182 7.66 11.13 2.96
N PRO A 183 8.00 10.07 2.21
CA PRO A 183 7.48 8.74 2.46
C PRO A 183 7.71 8.29 3.90
N GLY A 184 6.62 7.89 4.55
CA GLY A 184 6.63 7.44 5.94
C GLY A 184 5.40 7.92 6.71
N GLY A 185 5.08 7.25 7.80
CA GLY A 185 3.92 7.56 8.64
C GLY A 185 2.70 6.68 8.36
N ILE A 186 1.52 7.20 8.63
CA ILE A 186 0.25 6.46 8.51
C ILE A 186 0.05 6.05 7.05
N THR A 187 -0.34 4.79 6.86
CA THR A 187 -0.66 4.19 5.57
C THR A 187 -2.16 4.00 5.47
N ILE A 188 -2.75 4.51 4.39
CA ILE A 188 -4.14 4.27 4.01
C ILE A 188 -4.15 3.99 2.52
N SER A 189 -4.59 2.81 2.11
CA SER A 189 -4.62 2.41 0.70
C SER A 189 -5.90 1.67 0.35
N ILE A 190 -6.24 1.70 -0.93
CA ILE A 190 -7.30 0.88 -1.51
C ILE A 190 -6.74 0.14 -2.71
N SER A 191 -7.19 -1.10 -2.94
CA SER A 191 -6.82 -1.82 -4.15
C SER A 191 -7.84 -2.85 -4.59
N PHE A 192 -7.93 -3.01 -5.91
CA PHE A 192 -8.66 -4.09 -6.57
C PHE A 192 -7.68 -5.18 -6.95
N ASN A 193 -8.00 -6.41 -6.60
CA ASN A 193 -7.16 -7.59 -6.85
C ASN A 193 -7.91 -8.49 -7.84
N PHE A 194 -7.25 -8.81 -8.94
CA PHE A 194 -7.74 -9.70 -9.98
C PHE A 194 -7.12 -11.08 -9.77
N GLY A 195 -7.96 -12.06 -9.46
CA GLY A 195 -7.52 -13.44 -9.26
C GLY A 195 -7.11 -14.07 -10.58
N LEU A 196 -5.86 -14.53 -10.67
CA LEU A 196 -5.36 -15.22 -11.84
C LEU A 196 -5.84 -16.67 -11.81
N ALA A 197 -6.32 -17.16 -12.96
CA ALA A 197 -6.65 -18.56 -13.10
C ALA A 197 -5.35 -19.38 -13.06
N GLU A 198 -5.27 -20.39 -12.20
CA GLU A 198 -4.35 -21.50 -12.46
C GLU A 198 -4.82 -22.14 -13.76
N ARG A 199 -4.08 -21.91 -14.85
CA ARG A 199 -4.20 -22.73 -16.04
C ARG A 199 -3.76 -24.11 -15.60
N ASN A 200 -4.69 -25.07 -15.54
CA ASN A 200 -4.35 -26.47 -15.30
C ASN A 200 -3.23 -26.82 -16.27
N MET A 201 -1.99 -26.83 -15.78
CA MET A 201 -0.90 -27.48 -16.49
C MET A 201 -1.26 -28.95 -16.37
N ALA A 202 -2.01 -29.42 -17.37
CA ALA A 202 -2.25 -30.82 -17.58
C ALA A 202 -0.89 -31.49 -17.46
N LYS A 203 -0.74 -32.34 -16.44
CA LYS A 203 0.33 -33.31 -16.39
C LYS A 203 0.12 -34.19 -17.63
N ASN A 204 0.84 -33.87 -18.70
CA ASN A 204 1.11 -34.80 -19.79
C ASN A 204 2.31 -35.65 -19.40
#